data_AF-A0A4R5DWA1-F1
#
_entry.id   AF-A0A4R5DWA1-F1
#
_cell.length_a   1.000
_cell.length_b   1.000
_cell.length_c   1.000
_cell.angle_alpha   90.00
_cell.angle_beta   90.00
_cell.angle_gamma   90.00
#
_symmetry.space_group_name_H-M   'P 1'
#
loop_
_entity.id
_entity.type
_entity.pdbx_description
1 polymer ?
#
loop_
_entity_poly.entity_id
_entity_poly.type
_entity_poly.pdbx_seq_one_letter_code
_entity_poly.pdbx_strand_id
1 'polypeptide(L)' 'MIIRCINNHLITDDNISVRNSSNEEGEEFAEVTAYCEKCDSVLEANQWGEIESLNEAKELLFDNFTHLKS' A
#
# COMPACT_ATOMS: atom_id res chain seq x y z
N MET A 1 -5.66 8.93 -7.07
CA MET A 1 -4.22 8.57 -7.18
C MET A 1 -4.07 7.27 -7.96
N ILE A 2 -3.00 7.11 -8.74
CA ILE A 2 -2.75 5.90 -9.54
C ILE A 2 -1.57 5.15 -8.93
N ILE A 3 -1.77 3.86 -8.62
CA ILE A 3 -0.70 2.98 -8.14
C ILE A 3 -0.19 2.12 -9.29
N ARG A 4 1.13 2.04 -9.40
CA ARG A 4 1.80 1.19 -10.38
C ARG A 4 2.77 0.27 -9.67
N CYS A 5 2.88 -0.96 -10.14
CA CYS A 5 3.93 -1.86 -9.69
C CYS A 5 5.32 -1.41 -10.20
N ILE A 6 6.36 -2.06 -9.70
CA ILE A 6 7.75 -1.85 -10.15
C ILE A 6 7.94 -2.04 -11.67
N ASN A 7 7.13 -2.90 -12.30
CA ASN A 7 7.11 -3.14 -13.75
C ASN A 7 6.22 -2.13 -14.51
N ASN A 8 5.79 -1.05 -13.86
CA ASN A 8 4.99 0.04 -14.41
C ASN A 8 3.57 -0.36 -14.87
N HIS A 9 3.09 -1.55 -14.50
CA HIS A 9 1.70 -1.96 -14.69
C HIS A 9 0.79 -1.29 -13.66
N LEU A 10 -0.43 -0.96 -14.09
CA LEU A 10 -1.47 -0.40 -13.23
C LEU A 10 -1.94 -1.45 -12.22
N ILE A 11 -2.01 -1.08 -10.94
CA ILE A 11 -2.68 -1.85 -9.89
C ILE A 11 -4.06 -1.23 -9.68
N THR A 12 -5.11 -2.05 -9.79
CA THR A 12 -6.49 -1.63 -9.56
C THR A 12 -6.82 -1.58 -8.08
N ASP A 13 -7.85 -0.81 -7.75
CA ASP A 13 -8.33 -0.59 -6.38
C ASP A 13 -8.70 -1.89 -5.66
N ASP A 14 -9.31 -2.84 -6.38
CA ASP A 14 -9.68 -4.17 -5.85
C ASP A 14 -8.46 -5.02 -5.44
N ASN A 15 -7.27 -4.69 -5.94
CA ASN A 15 -6.02 -5.37 -5.61
C ASN A 15 -5.25 -4.65 -4.49
N ILE A 16 -5.84 -3.66 -3.83
CA ILE A 16 -5.28 -2.96 -2.69
C ILE A 16 -6.03 -3.41 -1.44
N SER A 17 -5.29 -3.91 -0.47
CA SER A 17 -5.81 -4.37 0.81
C SER A 17 -5.20 -3.56 1.95
N VAL A 18 -6.02 -3.24 2.94
CA VAL A 18 -5.61 -2.54 4.16
C VAL A 18 -5.92 -3.45 5.34
N ARG A 19 -4.96 -3.58 6.26
CA ARG A 19 -5.11 -4.30 7.51
C ARG A 19 -4.71 -3.39 8.66
N ASN A 20 -5.70 -2.92 9.40
CA ASN A 20 -5.48 -2.23 10.68
C ASN A 20 -5.34 -3.27 11.79
N SER A 21 -4.36 -3.08 12.66
CA SER A 21 -4.06 -3.94 13.80
C SER A 21 -3.44 -3.13 14.93
N SER A 22 -3.21 -3.77 16.07
CA SER A 22 -2.47 -3.17 17.18
C SER A 22 -1.14 -3.89 17.34
N ASN A 23 -0.05 -3.16 17.57
CA ASN A 23 1.26 -3.73 17.87
C ASN A 23 1.28 -4.35 19.29
N GLU A 24 2.42 -4.90 19.70
CA GLU A 24 2.59 -5.49 21.04
C GLU A 24 2.47 -4.47 22.19
N GLU A 25 2.57 -3.17 21.90
CA GLU A 25 2.43 -2.07 22.86
C GLU A 25 0.99 -1.51 22.92
N GLY A 26 0.08 -2.04 22.10
CA GLY A 26 -1.31 -1.59 22.01
C GLY A 26 -1.50 -0.33 21.15
N GLU A 27 -0.48 0.08 20.39
CA GLU A 27 -0.55 1.19 19.46
C GLU A 27 -1.15 0.76 18.12
N GLU A 28 -1.90 1.66 17.52
CA GLU A 28 -2.56 1.45 16.24
C GLU A 28 -1.55 1.40 15.10
N PHE A 29 -1.67 0.39 14.24
CA PHE A 29 -0.75 0.11 13.15
C PHE A 29 -1.50 -0.39 11.92
N ALA A 30 -1.22 0.20 10.76
CA ALA A 30 -1.84 -0.15 9.50
C ALA A 30 -0.82 -0.73 8.51
N GLU A 31 -1.18 -1.86 7.91
CA GLU A 31 -0.46 -2.51 6.81
C GLU A 31 -1.26 -2.34 5.52
N VAL A 32 -0.59 -1.96 4.44
CA VAL A 32 -1.16 -1.84 3.10
C VAL A 32 -0.42 -2.73 2.14
N THR A 33 -1.18 -3.56 1.42
CA THR A 33 -0.65 -4.47 0.40
C THR A 33 -1.32 -4.17 -0.94
N ALA A 34 -0.53 -4.05 -2.00
CA ALA A 34 -1.02 -3.87 -3.37
C ALA A 34 -0.47 -4.99 -4.28
N TYR A 35 -1.37 -5.73 -4.92
CA TYR A 35 -1.03 -6.85 -5.78
C TYR A 35 -1.12 -6.50 -7.27
N CYS A 36 -0.12 -6.86 -8.06
CA CYS A 36 -0.13 -6.68 -9.50
C CYS A 36 -0.44 -7.98 -10.23
N GLU A 37 -1.67 -8.13 -10.73
CA GLU A 37 -2.12 -9.30 -11.51
C GLU A 37 -1.35 -9.54 -12.81
N LYS A 38 -0.54 -8.58 -13.29
CA LYS A 38 0.23 -8.71 -14.53
C LYS A 38 1.60 -9.35 -14.37
N CYS A 39 2.22 -9.20 -13.21
CA CYS A 39 3.60 -9.62 -12.96
C CYS A 39 3.80 -10.23 -11.57
N ASP A 40 2.68 -10.54 -10.90
CA ASP A 40 2.60 -11.16 -9.57
C ASP A 40 3.43 -10.42 -8.50
N SER A 41 3.73 -9.15 -8.73
CA SER A 41 4.51 -8.32 -7.81
C SER A 41 3.60 -7.80 -6.70
N VAL A 42 4.12 -7.83 -5.48
CA VAL A 42 3.45 -7.32 -4.28
C VAL A 42 4.19 -6.07 -3.82
N LEU A 43 3.44 -5.00 -3.57
CA LEU A 43 3.93 -3.80 -2.88
C LEU A 43 3.39 -3.82 -1.46
N GLU A 44 4.27 -3.63 -0.47
CA GLU A 44 3.92 -3.64 0.94
C GLU A 44 4.42 -2.35 1.59
N ALA A 45 3.53 -1.63 2.27
CA ALA A 45 3.86 -0.45 3.05
C ALA A 45 3.11 -0.50 4.38
N ASN A 46 3.66 0.14 5.40
CA ASN A 46 3.03 0.23 6.71
C ASN A 46 3.25 1.60 7.34
N GLN A 47 2.38 1.95 8.29
CA GLN A 47 2.50 3.17 9.08
C GLN A 47 1.85 3.01 10.45
N TRP A 48 2.25 3.88 11.37
CA TRP A 48 1.55 4.06 12.65
C TRP A 48 0.24 4.81 12.44
N GLY A 49 -0.79 4.43 13.19
CA GLY A 49 -2.17 4.88 13.04
C GLY A 49 -3.01 3.95 12.17
N GLU A 50 -4.31 4.20 12.15
CA GLU A 50 -5.26 3.49 11.30
C GLU A 50 -5.34 4.11 9.91
N ILE A 51 -5.65 3.30 8.91
CA ILE A 51 -6.03 3.77 7.58
C ILE A 51 -7.53 3.55 7.42
N GLU A 52 -8.27 4.65 7.26
CA GLU A 52 -9.74 4.62 7.16
C GLU A 52 -10.22 4.64 5.71
N SER A 53 -9.34 4.97 4.76
CA SER A 53 -9.72 5.16 3.37
C SER A 53 -8.74 4.54 2.37
N LEU A 54 -9.28 4.10 1.24
CA LEU A 54 -8.47 3.62 0.11
C LEU A 54 -7.55 4.72 -0.45
N ASN A 55 -7.92 6.00 -0.30
CA ASN A 55 -7.07 7.08 -0.78
C ASN A 55 -5.81 7.21 0.07
N GLU A 56 -5.92 7.12 1.40
CA GLU A 56 -4.77 7.09 2.30
C GLU A 56 -3.87 5.88 2.05
N ALA A 57 -4.47 4.71 1.82
CA ALA A 57 -3.73 3.50 1.45
C ALA A 57 -2.90 3.73 0.17
N LYS A 58 -3.50 4.38 -0.83
CA LYS A 58 -2.82 4.75 -2.07
C LYS A 58 -1.74 5.80 -1.85
N GLU A 59 -1.98 6.80 -1.00
CA GLU A 59 -0.98 7.81 -0.64
C GLU A 59 0.25 7.18 -0.01
N LEU A 60 0.06 6.24 0.93
CA LEU A 60 1.15 5.50 1.55
C LEU A 60 1.95 4.69 0.53
N LEU A 61 1.29 3.92 -0.34
CA LEU A 61 1.95 3.16 -1.40
C LEU A 61 2.66 4.08 -2.39
N PHE A 62 2.07 5.22 -2.74
CA PHE A 62 2.67 6.17 -3.65
C PHE A 62 3.94 6.78 -3.04
N ASP A 63 3.90 7.22 -1.78
CA ASP A 63 5.07 7.78 -1.09
C ASP A 63 6.21 6.74 -1.00
N ASN A 64 5.90 5.50 -0.62
CA ASN A 64 6.89 4.43 -0.48
C ASN A 64 7.52 3.98 -1.81
N PHE A 65 6.78 4.01 -2.92
CA PHE A 65 7.21 3.37 -4.18
C PHE A 65 7.42 4.34 -5.37
N THR A 66 7.08 5.63 -5.25
CA THR A 66 7.30 6.61 -6.33
C THR A 66 8.75 7.05 -6.47
N HIS A 67 9.56 6.93 -5.40
CA HIS A 67 10.99 7.26 -5.43
C HIS A 67 11.88 6.25 -6.16
N LEU A 68 11.36 5.10 -6.60
CA LEU A 68 12.13 4.09 -7.34
C LEU A 68 12.53 4.48 -8.78
N LYS A 69 12.28 5.73 -9.19
CA LYS A 69 12.70 6.29 -10.48
C LYS A 69 13.52 7.58 -10.33
N SER A 70 14.62 7.54 -9.59
CA SER A 70 15.69 8.57 -9.65
C SER A 70 17.02 7.94 -10.04
#